data_AF-A0A2P7EAX7-F1
#
_entry.id   AF-A0A2P7EAX7-F1
#
_cell.length_a   1.000
_cell.length_b   1.000
_cell.length_c   1.000
_cell.angle_alpha   90.00
_cell.angle_beta   90.00
_cell.angle_gamma   90.00
#
_symmetry.space_group_name_H-M   'P 1'
#
loop_
_entity.id
_entity.type
_entity.pdbx_description
1 polymer ?
#
loop_
_entity_poly.entity_id
_entity_poly.type
_entity_poly.pdbx_seq_one_letter_code
_entity_poly.pdbx_strand_id
1 'polypeptide(L)' 'MSWFELERLVEDAEKEPQLARALRHCRSNPELVLAARRLGYRITRVDLVQARLADQKEHKQHNQAVHLSN' A
#
# COMPACT_ATOMS: atom_id res chain seq x y z
N MET A 1 13.01 8.83 -1.68
CA MET A 1 12.27 8.63 -2.94
C MET A 1 10.83 9.02 -2.70
N SER A 2 10.14 9.46 -3.75
CA SER A 2 8.89 10.23 -3.65
C SER A 2 7.68 9.34 -3.40
N TRP A 3 6.94 9.62 -2.33
CA TRP A 3 5.64 9.00 -1.98
C TRP A 3 4.62 9.06 -3.14
N PHE A 4 4.76 10.05 -4.03
CA PHE A 4 3.93 10.23 -5.23
C PHE A 4 3.82 8.99 -6.13
N GLU A 5 4.89 8.21 -6.29
CA GLU A 5 4.86 7.02 -7.15
C GLU A 5 3.98 5.92 -6.56
N LEU A 6 3.92 5.86 -5.22
CA LEU A 6 3.04 4.94 -4.51
C LEU A 6 1.59 5.40 -4.61
N GLU A 7 1.32 6.70 -4.44
CA GLU A 7 -0.03 7.25 -4.62
C GLU A 7 -0.55 7.01 -6.03
N ARG A 8 0.27 7.25 -7.04
CA ARG A 8 -0.10 6.99 -8.44
C ARG A 8 -0.42 5.51 -8.68
N LEU A 9 0.37 4.59 -8.13
CA LEU A 9 0.10 3.15 -8.22
C LEU A 9 -1.25 2.79 -7.58
N VAL A 10 -1.58 3.38 -6.44
CA VAL A 10 -2.86 3.15 -5.75
C VAL A 10 -4.01 3.72 -6.57
N GLU A 11 -3.89 4.96 -7.05
CA GLU A 11 -4.90 5.62 -7.86
C GLU A 11 -5.19 4.84 -9.16
N ASP A 12 -4.13 4.37 -9.83
CA ASP A 12 -4.27 3.55 -11.03
C ASP A 12 -4.83 2.16 -10.70
N ALA A 13 -4.54 1.60 -9.53
CA ALA A 13 -5.14 0.33 -9.08
C ALA A 13 -6.63 0.47 -8.75
N GLU A 14 -7.06 1.62 -8.24
CA GLU A 14 -8.47 1.92 -8.01
C GLU A 14 -9.24 2.12 -9.32
N LYS A 15 -8.61 2.75 -10.31
CA LYS A 15 -9.18 2.96 -11.66
C LYS A 15 -9.22 1.66 -12.47
N GLU A 16 -8.19 0.82 -12.35
CA GLU A 16 -8.03 -0.41 -13.12
C GLU A 16 -8.17 -1.66 -12.25
N PRO A 17 -9.34 -2.32 -12.24
CA PRO A 17 -9.55 -3.51 -11.40
C PRO A 17 -8.67 -4.70 -11.78
N GLN A 18 -8.12 -4.73 -13.00
CA GLN A 18 -7.14 -5.71 -13.45
C GLN A 18 -5.80 -5.54 -12.73
N LEU A 19 -5.37 -4.28 -12.56
CA LEU A 19 -4.18 -3.90 -11.82
C LEU A 19 -4.32 -4.25 -10.34
N ALA A 20 -5.46 -3.89 -9.73
CA ALA A 20 -5.77 -4.29 -8.36
C ALA A 20 -5.76 -5.82 -8.17
N ARG A 21 -6.28 -6.58 -9.14
CA ARG A 21 -6.25 -8.05 -9.09
C ARG A 21 -4.83 -8.59 -9.16
N ALA A 22 -3.99 -8.08 -10.05
CA ALA A 22 -2.59 -8.47 -10.18
C ALA A 22 -1.81 -8.21 -8.88
N LEU A 23 -2.04 -7.05 -8.25
CA LEU A 23 -1.41 -6.69 -6.98
C LEU A 23 -1.96 -7.51 -5.81
N ARG A 24 -3.25 -7.86 -5.81
CA ARG A 24 -3.87 -8.74 -4.78
C ARG A 24 -3.27 -10.13 -4.70
N HIS A 25 -2.72 -10.64 -5.80
CA HIS A 25 -2.04 -11.93 -5.81
C HIS A 25 -0.62 -11.88 -5.22
N CYS A 26 -0.05 -10.68 -5.04
CA CYS A 26 1.24 -10.50 -4.39
C CYS A 26 1.09 -10.74 -2.88
N ARG A 27 1.70 -11.83 -2.38
CA ARG A 27 1.63 -12.18 -0.95
C ARG A 27 2.82 -11.68 -0.15
N SER A 28 3.81 -11.13 -0.84
CA SER A 28 5.01 -10.57 -0.23
C SER A 28 5.33 -9.16 -0.73
N ASN A 29 5.90 -8.33 0.14
CA ASN A 29 6.38 -6.98 -0.21
C ASN A 29 7.32 -6.99 -1.43
N PRO A 30 8.33 -7.89 -1.56
CA PRO A 30 9.19 -7.93 -2.75
C PRO A 30 8.44 -8.28 -4.04
N GLU A 31 7.45 -9.18 -4.02
CA GLU A 31 6.61 -9.47 -5.20
C GLU A 31 5.84 -8.23 -5.66
N LEU A 32 5.28 -7.48 -4.71
CA LEU A 32 4.49 -6.28 -4.99
C LEU A 32 5.37 -5.17 -5.59
N VAL A 33 6.59 -4.98 -5.06
CA VAL A 33 7.59 -4.07 -5.66
C VAL A 33 7.97 -4.50 -7.07
N LEU A 34 8.20 -5.79 -7.29
CA LEU A 34 8.54 -6.34 -8.60
C LEU A 34 7.41 -6.13 -9.62
N ALA A 35 6.16 -6.39 -9.22
CA ALA A 35 4.99 -6.17 -10.05
C ALA A 35 4.86 -4.68 -10.41
N ALA A 36 4.91 -3.78 -9.43
CA ALA A 36 4.83 -2.34 -9.66
C ALA A 36 5.95 -1.83 -10.57
N ARG A 37 7.19 -2.33 -10.42
CA ARG A 37 8.30 -1.98 -11.32
C ARG A 37 8.10 -2.47 -12.74
N ARG A 38 7.50 -3.66 -12.94
CA ARG A 38 7.14 -4.17 -14.27
C ARG A 38 6.08 -3.30 -14.95
N LEU A 39 5.22 -2.68 -14.15
CA LEU A 39 4.17 -1.78 -14.61
C LEU A 39 4.67 -0.34 -14.84
N GLY A 40 5.95 -0.06 -14.56
CA GLY A 40 6.60 1.24 -14.80
C GLY A 40 6.74 2.14 -13.58
N TYR A 41 6.24 1.73 -12.41
CA TYR A 41 6.31 2.53 -11.18
C TYR A 41 7.65 2.35 -10.46
N ARG A 42 8.18 3.44 -9.91
CA ARG A 42 9.46 3.42 -9.16
C ARG A 42 9.24 3.39 -7.66
N ILE A 43 8.51 2.38 -7.17
CA ILE A 43 8.35 2.16 -5.73
C ILE A 43 9.46 1.29 -5.14
N THR A 44 9.75 1.49 -3.87
CA THR A 44 10.70 0.69 -3.09
C THR A 44 10.01 -0.08 -1.97
N ARG A 45 10.72 -1.07 -1.42
CA ARG A 45 10.25 -1.81 -0.24
C ARG A 45 10.00 -0.89 0.95
N VAL A 46 10.78 0.19 1.07
CA VAL A 46 10.66 1.14 2.18
C VAL A 46 9.32 1.87 2.10
N ASP A 47 8.91 2.28 0.89
CA ASP A 47 7.64 3.00 0.68
C ASP A 47 6.44 2.14 1.10
N LEU A 48 6.43 0.85 0.72
CA LEU A 48 5.38 -0.09 1.14
C LEU A 48 5.37 -0.34 2.65
N VAL A 49 6.55 -0.44 3.28
CA VAL A 49 6.64 -0.63 4.74
C VAL A 49 6.14 0.62 5.47
N GLN A 50 6.47 1.81 4.97
CA GLN A 50 5.99 3.07 5.54
C GLN A 50 4.47 3.18 5.42
N ALA A 51 3.90 2.86 4.25
CA ALA A 51 2.44 2.83 4.07
C ALA A 51 1.76 1.85 5.02
N ARG A 52 2.32 0.64 5.15
CA ARG A 52 1.77 -0.36 6.07
C ARG A 52 1.87 0.05 7.54
N LEU A 53 2.93 0.76 7.92
CA LEU A 53 3.10 1.32 9.26
C LEU A 53 2.14 2.48 9.53
N ALA A 54 1.86 3.31 8.52
CA ALA A 54 0.86 4.38 8.59
C ALA A 54 -0.54 3.79 8.83
N ASP A 55 -0.97 2.83 8.01
CA ASP A 55 -2.24 2.11 8.21
C ASP A 55 -2.31 1.47 9.60
N GLN A 56 -1.26 0.78 10.04
CA GLN A 56 -1.26 0.15 11.36
C GLN A 56 -1.34 1.17 12.51
N LYS A 57 -0.74 2.36 12.37
CA LYS A 57 -0.87 3.43 13.37
C LYS A 57 -2.31 3.94 13.41
N GLU A 58 -2.92 4.15 12.26
CA GLU A 58 -4.30 4.63 12.15
C GLU A 58 -5.29 3.61 12.72
N HIS A 59 -5.13 2.32 12.39
CA HIS A 59 -5.94 1.25 12.96
C HIS A 59 -5.72 1.07 14.47
N LYS A 60 -4.48 1.20 14.98
CA LYS A 60 -4.22 1.14 16.43
C LYS A 60 -4.83 2.32 17.18
N GLN A 61 -4.78 3.52 16.62
CA GLN A 61 -5.43 4.70 17.19
C GLN A 61 -6.95 4.58 17.17
N HIS A 62 -7.53 4.09 16.07
CA HIS A 62 -8.96 3.82 15.99
C HIS A 62 -9.40 2.78 17.03
N ASN A 63 -8.68 1.66 17.15
CA ASN A 63 -9.05 0.61 18.10
C ASN A 63 -8.83 1.00 19.57
N GLN A 64 -7.87 1.90 19.86
CA GLN A 64 -7.71 2.48 21.20
C GLN A 64 -8.79 3.52 21.52
N ALA A 65 -9.21 4.35 20.56
CA ALA A 65 -10.29 5.31 20.74
C ALA A 65 -11.65 4.62 21.02
N VAL A 66 -11.90 3.49 20.35
CA VAL A 66 -13.11 2.68 20.58
C VAL A 66 -13.09 2.02 21.97
N HIS A 67 -11.91 1.62 22.48
CA HIS A 67 -11.79 1.01 23.81
C HIS A 67 -11.84 2.00 25.00
N LEU A 68 -11.55 3.29 24.79
CA LEU A 68 -11.64 4.34 25.82
C LEU A 68 -13.06 4.93 25.97
N SER A 69 -14.02 4.47 25.18
CA SER A 69 -15.39 5.00 25.12
C SER A 69 -16.46 4.07 25.70
N ASN A 70 -16.07 2.97 26.37
CA ASN A 70 -16.98 1.96 26.94
C ASN A 70 -16.89 1.88 28.46
#